data_AF-A0A821NTY2-F1
#
_entry.id   AF-A0A821NTY2-F1
#
_cell.length_a   1.000
_cell.length_b   1.000
_cell.length_c   1.000
_cell.angle_alpha   90.00
_cell.angle_beta   90.00
_cell.angle_gamma   90.00
#
_symmetry.space_group_name_H-M   'P 1'
#
loop_
_entity.id
_entity.type
_entity.pdbx_description
1 polymer ?
#
loop_
_entity_poly.entity_id
_entity_poly.type
_entity_poly.pdbx_seq_one_letter_code
_entity_poly.pdbx_strand_id
1 'polypeptide(L)'
;MLKSETKVVPFNKVQGVASTNVHAYSNGDGDFFSVERHYLHGIFMGFKWQCVEFARRWLLMRKSCIFPPVPHAADMWHDLKFVERVTDGKKFPLKLFPNGNSSLRA
;
A
#
# COMPACT_ATOMS: atom_id res chain seq x y z
N MET A 1 30.55 14.12 -1.29
CA MET A 1 29.14 13.68 -1.30
C MET A 1 28.64 13.83 -2.74
N LEU A 2 28.59 12.74 -3.50
CA LEU A 2 28.06 12.79 -4.87
C LEU A 2 26.57 13.13 -4.78
N LYS A 3 26.18 14.29 -5.30
CA LYS A 3 24.77 14.59 -5.53
C LYS A 3 24.31 13.64 -6.63
N SER A 4 23.68 12.54 -6.22
CA SER A 4 22.84 11.75 -7.11
C SER A 4 21.78 12.70 -7.66
N GLU A 5 21.85 13.01 -8.96
CA GLU A 5 20.75 13.67 -9.65
C GLU A 5 19.55 12.75 -9.52
N THR A 6 18.64 13.09 -8.61
CA THR A 6 17.47 12.26 -8.33
C THR A 6 16.53 12.44 -9.50
N LYS A 7 16.62 11.54 -10.48
CA LYS A 7 15.77 11.57 -11.66
C LYS A 7 14.34 11.20 -11.23
N VAL A 8 13.51 12.22 -11.02
CA VAL A 8 12.11 12.05 -10.62
C VAL A 8 11.39 11.30 -11.73
N VAL A 9 10.81 10.15 -11.39
CA VAL A 9 9.97 9.38 -12.31
C VAL A 9 8.64 10.13 -12.46
N PRO A 10 8.18 10.48 -13.68
CA PRO A 10 6.94 11.22 -13.87
C PRO A 10 5.73 10.49 -13.26
N PHE A 11 4.72 11.25 -12.83
CA PHE A 11 3.46 10.68 -12.33
C PHE A 11 2.92 9.59 -13.26
N ASN A 12 2.35 8.55 -12.66
CA ASN A 12 1.72 7.43 -13.35
C ASN A 12 2.69 6.51 -14.14
N LYS A 13 4.01 6.70 -14.00
CA LYS A 13 5.01 5.77 -14.55
C LYS A 13 5.40 4.71 -13.53
N VAL A 14 5.65 3.50 -14.00
CA VAL A 14 6.10 2.38 -13.16
C VAL A 14 7.52 2.67 -12.65
N GLN A 15 7.70 2.60 -11.34
CA GLN A 15 9.00 2.69 -10.67
C GLN A 15 9.60 1.30 -10.42
N GLY A 16 8.76 0.28 -10.27
CA GLY A 16 9.19 -1.09 -10.03
C GLY A 16 8.02 -2.05 -9.87
N VAL A 17 8.35 -3.31 -9.61
CA VAL A 17 7.37 -4.40 -9.47
C VAL A 17 7.64 -5.18 -8.18
N ALA A 18 6.66 -5.21 -7.28
CA ALA A 18 6.69 -6.06 -6.10
C ALA A 18 6.11 -7.44 -6.40
N SER A 19 6.67 -8.48 -5.77
CA SER A 19 6.16 -9.86 -5.82
C SER A 19 5.87 -10.35 -7.25
N THR A 20 6.73 -10.04 -8.22
CA THR A 20 6.62 -10.35 -9.66
C THR A 20 5.52 -9.65 -10.46
N ASN A 21 4.42 -9.18 -9.87
CA ASN A 21 3.28 -8.67 -10.66
C ASN A 21 2.54 -7.45 -10.08
N VAL A 22 3.02 -6.84 -9.00
CA VAL A 22 2.37 -5.65 -8.40
C VAL A 22 3.18 -4.40 -8.71
N HIS A 23 2.76 -3.64 -9.73
CA HIS A 23 3.42 -2.40 -10.13
C HIS A 23 3.33 -1.31 -9.05
N ALA A 24 4.47 -0.72 -8.70
CA ALA A 24 4.53 0.54 -7.95
C ALA A 24 4.61 1.69 -8.94
N TYR A 25 3.62 2.57 -8.93
CA TYR A 25 3.58 3.74 -9.81
C TYR A 25 4.14 4.96 -9.09
N SER A 26 4.71 5.89 -9.84
CA SER A 26 5.14 7.18 -9.32
C SER A 26 3.94 8.05 -9.00
N ASN A 27 3.94 8.62 -7.81
CA ASN A 27 3.05 9.69 -7.40
C ASN A 27 3.55 11.07 -7.88
N GLY A 28 4.63 11.14 -8.68
CA GLY A 28 5.28 12.39 -9.05
C GLY A 28 6.23 12.83 -7.94
N ASP A 29 5.73 13.61 -6.99
CA ASP A 29 6.47 14.08 -5.82
C ASP A 29 5.80 13.68 -4.49
N GLY A 30 6.39 14.13 -3.37
CA GLY A 30 5.97 13.75 -2.01
C GLY A 30 4.65 14.37 -1.54
N ASP A 31 4.27 15.53 -2.08
CA ASP A 31 3.07 16.28 -1.67
C ASP A 31 1.96 16.21 -2.73
N PHE A 32 2.24 15.61 -3.89
CA PHE A 32 1.29 15.50 -4.99
C PHE A 32 0.05 14.68 -4.61
N PHE A 33 -1.13 15.25 -4.84
CA PHE A 33 -2.41 14.58 -4.67
C PHE A 33 -3.26 14.69 -5.91
N SER A 34 -3.35 13.59 -6.69
CA SER A 34 -4.04 13.58 -7.99
C SER A 34 -5.56 13.71 -7.90
N VAL A 35 -6.15 13.51 -6.72
CA VAL A 35 -7.59 13.26 -6.48
C VAL A 35 -8.22 12.10 -7.29
N GLU A 36 -7.44 11.43 -8.16
CA GLU A 36 -7.90 10.33 -8.99
C GLU A 36 -8.06 9.06 -8.15
N ARG A 37 -9.29 8.52 -8.14
CA ARG A 37 -9.58 7.25 -7.48
C ARG A 37 -9.08 6.09 -8.33
N HIS A 38 -8.48 5.09 -7.69
CA HIS A 38 -8.12 3.83 -8.31
C HIS A 38 -9.07 2.72 -7.86
N TYR A 39 -9.58 1.95 -8.83
CA TYR A 39 -10.41 0.77 -8.60
C TYR A 39 -9.79 -0.44 -9.29
N LEU A 40 -9.80 -1.59 -8.61
CA LEU A 40 -9.40 -2.88 -9.16
C LEU A 40 -10.52 -3.88 -8.87
N HIS A 41 -11.07 -4.50 -9.92
CA HIS A 41 -12.25 -5.38 -9.83
C HIS A 41 -13.45 -4.73 -9.09
N GLY A 42 -13.67 -3.43 -9.31
CA GLY A 42 -14.72 -2.66 -8.65
C GLY A 42 -14.43 -2.26 -7.21
N ILE A 43 -13.30 -2.69 -6.63
CA ILE A 43 -12.93 -2.36 -5.24
C ILE A 43 -12.06 -1.11 -5.23
N PHE A 44 -12.41 -0.13 -4.39
CA PHE A 44 -11.62 1.10 -4.22
C PHE A 44 -10.27 0.79 -3.56
N MET A 45 -9.19 0.99 -4.30
CA MET A 45 -7.83 0.77 -3.81
C MET A 45 -7.30 1.98 -3.05
N GLY A 46 -7.73 3.20 -3.40
CA GLY A 46 -7.20 4.44 -2.85
C GLY A 46 -7.06 5.50 -3.94
N PHE A 47 -6.40 6.62 -3.61
CA PHE A 47 -6.06 7.62 -4.60
C PHE A 47 -4.74 7.29 -5.30
N LYS A 48 -4.67 7.49 -6.62
CA LYS A 48 -3.44 7.29 -7.39
C LYS A 48 -2.38 8.32 -6.98
N TRP A 49 -1.13 7.96 -6.69
CA TRP A 49 -0.59 6.62 -6.38
C TRP A 49 -0.04 6.64 -4.95
N GLN A 50 -0.94 6.97 -4.02
CA GLN A 50 -0.64 7.16 -2.60
C GLN A 50 -0.22 5.84 -1.95
N CYS A 51 0.53 5.92 -0.85
CA CYS A 51 1.09 4.74 -0.18
C CYS A 51 0.01 3.74 0.27
N VAL A 52 -1.13 4.23 0.76
CA VAL A 52 -2.27 3.39 1.19
C VAL A 52 -2.92 2.68 -0.01
N GLU A 53 -2.91 3.29 -1.20
CA GLU A 53 -3.37 2.66 -2.44
C GLU A 53 -2.55 1.42 -2.76
N PHE A 54 -1.22 1.58 -2.76
CA PHE A 54 -0.31 0.49 -3.10
C PHE A 54 -0.42 -0.65 -2.08
N ALA A 55 -0.47 -0.35 -0.79
CA ALA A 55 -0.62 -1.35 0.27
C ALA A 55 -1.91 -2.17 0.11
N ARG A 56 -3.06 -1.51 -0.16
CA ARG A 56 -4.34 -2.18 -0.35
C ARG A 56 -4.34 -3.04 -1.60
N ARG A 57 -3.82 -2.52 -2.71
CA ARG A 57 -3.73 -3.28 -3.98
C ARG A 57 -2.79 -4.46 -3.90
N TRP A 58 -1.64 -4.30 -3.25
CA TRP A 58 -0.71 -5.41 -3.03
C TRP A 58 -1.38 -6.52 -2.22
N LEU A 59 -2.08 -6.16 -1.14
CA LEU A 59 -2.78 -7.14 -0.31
C LEU A 59 -3.88 -7.88 -1.08
N LEU A 60 -4.63 -7.17 -1.93
CA LEU A 60 -5.65 -7.78 -2.79
C LEU A 60 -5.01 -8.78 -3.75
N MET A 61 -4.00 -8.35 -4.51
CA MET A 61 -3.38 -9.20 -5.55
C MET A 61 -2.61 -10.39 -4.96
N ARG A 62 -2.04 -10.27 -3.76
CA ARG A 62 -1.17 -11.30 -3.18
C ARG A 62 -1.84 -12.19 -2.15
N LYS A 63 -2.89 -11.71 -1.50
CA LYS A 63 -3.55 -12.41 -0.39
C LYS A 63 -5.07 -12.48 -0.56
N SER A 64 -5.63 -11.95 -1.66
CA SER A 64 -7.08 -11.84 -1.85
C SER A 64 -7.77 -11.10 -0.70
N CYS A 65 -7.06 -10.21 -0.02
CA CYS A 65 -7.55 -9.50 1.16
C CYS A 65 -7.48 -7.98 0.96
N ILE A 66 -8.33 -7.26 1.68
CA ILE A 66 -8.27 -5.81 1.81
C ILE A 66 -8.31 -5.41 3.28
N PHE A 67 -7.96 -4.17 3.57
CA PHE A 67 -8.19 -3.56 4.87
C PHE A 67 -9.21 -2.42 4.78
N PRO A 68 -9.90 -2.09 5.90
CA PRO A 68 -10.83 -0.97 5.97
C PRO A 68 -10.24 0.37 5.49
N PRO A 69 -11.06 1.38 5.19
CA PRO A 69 -10.58 2.73 4.94
C PRO A 69 -9.75 3.25 6.12
N VAL A 70 -8.62 3.91 5.83
CA VAL A 70 -7.75 4.52 6.82
C VAL A 70 -7.40 5.93 6.31
N PRO A 71 -7.64 7.01 7.08
CA PRO A 71 -7.37 8.38 6.65
C PRO A 71 -5.89 8.67 6.42
N HIS A 72 -5.02 8.30 7.38
CA HIS A 72 -3.58 8.47 7.26
C HIS A 72 -2.86 7.13 7.38
N ALA A 73 -1.73 6.98 6.67
CA ALA A 73 -0.97 5.74 6.72
C ALA A 73 -0.49 5.37 8.14
N ALA A 74 -0.19 6.36 8.99
CA ALA A 74 0.22 6.13 10.37
C ALA A 74 -0.89 5.51 11.23
N ASP A 75 -2.15 5.85 10.96
CA ASP A 75 -3.33 5.35 11.69
C ASP A 75 -3.46 3.82 11.53
N MET A 76 -2.88 3.24 10.47
CA MET A 76 -2.84 1.79 10.27
C MET A 76 -2.23 1.03 11.47
N TRP A 77 -1.28 1.64 12.19
CA TRP A 77 -0.65 1.03 13.35
C TRP A 77 -1.62 0.82 14.52
N HIS A 78 -2.55 1.76 14.72
CA HIS A 78 -3.48 1.74 15.84
C HIS A 78 -4.85 1.17 15.46
N ASP A 79 -5.32 1.45 14.26
CA ASP A 79 -6.70 1.16 13.86
C ASP A 79 -6.85 -0.19 13.16
N LEU A 80 -5.78 -0.66 12.50
CA LEU A 80 -5.87 -1.87 11.71
C LEU A 80 -5.74 -3.13 12.56
N LYS A 81 -6.87 -3.78 12.84
CA LYS A 81 -6.94 -5.01 13.66
C LYS A 81 -7.03 -6.29 12.84
N PHE A 82 -7.54 -6.22 11.62
CA PHE A 82 -7.71 -7.36 10.74
C PHE A 82 -7.62 -6.94 9.27
N VAL A 83 -7.38 -7.93 8.42
CA VAL A 83 -7.66 -7.85 6.99
C VAL A 83 -8.81 -8.78 6.64
N GLU A 84 -9.55 -8.47 5.59
CA GLU A 84 -10.74 -9.20 5.18
C GLU A 84 -10.55 -9.78 3.79
N ARG A 85 -10.79 -11.08 3.64
CA ARG A 85 -10.73 -11.76 2.35
C ARG A 85 -11.96 -11.43 1.51
N VAL A 86 -11.73 -11.00 0.27
CA VAL A 86 -12.80 -10.46 -0.59
C VAL A 86 -13.77 -11.51 -1.12
N THR A 87 -13.39 -12.79 -1.10
CA THR A 87 -14.22 -13.88 -1.63
C THR A 87 -15.31 -14.34 -0.68
N ASP A 88 -15.12 -14.18 0.64
CA ASP A 88 -16.02 -14.74 1.65
C ASP A 88 -16.15 -13.88 2.93
N GLY A 89 -15.52 -12.71 2.97
CA GLY A 89 -15.56 -11.81 4.13
C GLY A 89 -14.79 -12.35 5.35
N LYS A 90 -14.00 -13.43 5.21
CA LYS A 90 -13.25 -13.99 6.35
C LYS A 90 -12.22 -12.97 6.83
N LYS A 91 -12.26 -12.67 8.13
CA LYS A 91 -11.32 -11.75 8.78
C LYS A 91 -10.11 -12.49 9.34
N PHE A 92 -8.93 -11.94 9.10
CA PHE A 92 -7.66 -12.43 9.61
C PHE A 92 -7.08 -11.38 10.55
N PRO A 93 -6.94 -11.68 11.85
CA PRO A 93 -6.40 -10.73 12.82
C PRO A 93 -4.94 -10.43 12.51
N LEU A 94 -4.55 -9.17 12.69
CA LEU A 94 -3.16 -8.73 12.53
C LEU A 94 -2.45 -8.74 13.88
N LYS A 95 -1.20 -9.16 13.87
CA LYS A 95 -0.29 -9.03 15.01
C LYS A 95 0.63 -7.85 14.77
N LEU A 96 0.66 -6.94 15.73
CA LEU A 96 1.49 -5.74 15.72
C LEU A 96 2.86 -6.08 16.31
N PHE A 97 3.91 -5.68 15.61
CA PHE A 97 5.29 -5.89 16.06
C PHE A 97 6.05 -4.57 16.02
N PRO A 98 6.31 -3.93 17.18
CA PRO A 98 7.03 -2.68 17.22
C PRO A 98 8.41 -2.82 16.58
N ASN A 99 8.87 -1.77 15.90
CA ASN A 99 10.22 -1.77 15.36
C ASN A 99 11.26 -1.98 16.49
N GLY A 100 12.30 -2.77 16.23
CA GLY A 100 13.28 -3.16 17.25
C GLY A 100 12.87 -4.34 18.15
N ASN A 101 11.70 -4.96 17.93
CA ASN A 101 11.31 -6.16 18.66
C ASN A 101 12.19 -7.38 18.26
N SER A 102 12.91 -7.95 19.23
CA SER A 102 13.79 -9.12 19.04
C SER A 102 13.07 -10.44 18.83
N SER A 103 11.75 -10.49 19.04
CA SER A 103 10.92 -11.71 18.92
C SER A 103 10.55 -12.04 17.48
N LEU A 104 10.95 -11.22 16.50
CA LEU A 104 10.87 -11.48 15.06
C LEU A 104 12.24 -11.93 14.54
N ARG A 105 12.74 -13.05 15.04
CA ARG A 105 13.79 -13.81 14.36
C ARG A 105 13.16 -15.14 13.94
N ALA A 106 12.60 -15.16 12.74
CA ALA A 106 12.22 -16.37 12.03
C ALA A 106 13.15 -16.50 10.82
#